data_AF-A0A965PQU8-F1
#
_entry.id   AF-A0A965PQU8-F1
#
_cell.length_a   1.000
_cell.length_b   1.000
_cell.length_c   1.000
_cell.angle_alpha   90.00
_cell.angle_beta   90.00
_cell.angle_gamma   90.00
#
_symmetry.space_group_name_H-M   'P 1'
#
loop_
_entity.id
_entity.type
_entity.pdbx_description
1 polymer ?
#
loop_
_entity_poly.entity_id
_entity_poly.type
_entity_poly.pdbx_seq_one_letter_code
_entity_poly.pdbx_strand_id
1 'polypeptide(L)'
;SIGATRKLKDTAGNYVFSPSLAVGVPDTLLGFPLYENPAMADTATNAKSVIFGHLPSYYVRSVGGIKVDTSSDFAFSTDLLTIRCLYRLDGQLPQTSHVNHFIGGAS
;
A
#
# COMPACT_ATOMS: atom_id res chain seq x y z
N SER A 1 -1.91 12.47 0.37
CA SER A 1 -2.88 11.83 1.29
C SER A 1 -4.32 11.82 0.75
N ILE A 2 -5.19 10.91 1.22
CA ILE A 2 -6.63 10.87 0.84
C ILE A 2 -7.38 12.16 1.21
N GLY A 3 -6.94 12.84 2.27
CA GLY A 3 -7.48 14.13 2.69
C GLY A 3 -7.27 15.24 1.65
N ALA A 4 -6.19 15.20 0.87
CA ALA A 4 -5.98 16.12 -0.24
C ALA A 4 -6.93 15.81 -1.41
N THR A 5 -7.16 14.53 -1.71
CA THR A 5 -8.11 14.08 -2.74
C THR A 5 -9.54 14.54 -2.45
N ARG A 6 -9.97 14.51 -1.18
CA ARG A 6 -11.30 15.01 -0.75
C ARG A 6 -11.53 16.49 -1.03
N LYS A 7 -10.47 17.28 -1.23
CA LYS A 7 -10.57 18.73 -1.49
C LYS A 7 -10.67 19.06 -2.98
N LEU A 8 -10.48 18.09 -3.87
CA LEU A 8 -10.53 18.30 -5.31
C LEU A 8 -11.94 18.64 -5.77
N LYS A 9 -12.05 19.71 -6.56
CA LYS A 9 -13.30 20.19 -7.14
C LYS A 9 -13.22 20.27 -8.66
N ASP A 10 -14.34 20.07 -9.33
CA ASP A 10 -14.49 20.34 -10.75
C ASP A 10 -14.61 21.85 -11.04
N THR A 11 -14.67 22.22 -12.31
CA THR A 11 -14.81 23.63 -12.75
C THR A 11 -16.14 24.26 -12.34
N ALA A 12 -17.14 23.46 -11.95
CA ALA A 12 -18.43 23.91 -11.45
C ALA A 12 -18.47 24.00 -9.91
N GLY A 13 -17.38 23.66 -9.21
CA GLY A 13 -17.25 23.73 -7.76
C GLY A 13 -17.73 22.47 -7.01
N ASN A 14 -18.12 21.41 -7.71
CA ASN A 14 -18.53 20.14 -7.09
C ASN A 14 -17.30 19.32 -6.72
N TYR A 15 -17.39 18.56 -5.62
CA TYR A 15 -16.32 17.64 -5.23
C TYR A 15 -16.23 16.47 -6.21
N VAL A 16 -15.01 16.19 -6.68
CA VAL A 16 -14.73 15.05 -7.58
C VAL A 16 -14.84 13.72 -6.85
N PHE A 17 -14.58 13.74 -5.54
CA PHE A 17 -14.65 12.58 -4.66
C PHE A 17 -15.78 12.75 -3.66
N SER A 18 -16.69 11.78 -3.63
CA SER A 18 -17.72 11.67 -2.60
C SER A 18 -17.57 10.33 -1.89
N PRO A 19 -17.34 10.30 -0.57
CA PRO A 19 -17.22 9.05 0.15
C PRO A 19 -18.53 8.27 0.10
N SER A 20 -18.43 6.95 -0.02
CA SER A 20 -19.55 6.05 0.11
C SER A 20 -20.00 5.97 1.56
N LEU A 21 -21.31 6.01 1.80
CA LEU A 21 -21.90 5.74 3.12
C LEU A 21 -22.25 4.25 3.29
N ALA A 22 -22.07 3.44 2.25
CA ALA A 22 -22.39 2.03 2.26
C ALA A 22 -21.22 1.22 2.86
N VAL A 23 -21.53 0.47 3.93
CA VAL A 23 -20.56 -0.39 4.62
C VAL A 23 -20.10 -1.51 3.67
N GLY A 24 -18.78 -1.70 3.56
CA GLY A 24 -18.19 -2.80 2.79
C GLY A 24 -18.01 -2.54 1.29
N VAL A 25 -18.45 -1.38 0.78
CA VAL A 25 -18.16 -0.96 -0.60
C VAL A 25 -16.94 -0.04 -0.58
N PRO A 26 -15.85 -0.37 -1.30
CA PRO A 26 -14.71 0.53 -1.43
C PRO A 26 -15.16 1.88 -1.97
N ASP A 27 -14.65 2.96 -1.38
CA ASP A 27 -14.82 4.30 -1.92
C ASP A 27 -14.36 4.33 -3.38
N THR A 28 -15.10 5.01 -4.25
CA THR A 28 -14.73 5.13 -5.66
C THR A 28 -14.36 6.57 -6.02
N LEU A 29 -13.34 6.70 -6.86
CA LEU A 29 -12.90 7.95 -7.44
C LEU A 29 -12.93 7.81 -8.96
N LEU A 30 -13.71 8.63 -9.65
CA LEU A 30 -13.86 8.58 -11.10
C LEU A 30 -14.25 7.17 -11.63
N GLY A 31 -15.03 6.42 -10.84
CA GLY A 31 -15.46 5.06 -11.17
C GLY A 31 -14.47 3.94 -10.82
N PHE A 32 -13.31 4.25 -10.23
CA PHE A 32 -12.32 3.26 -9.82
C PHE A 32 -12.24 3.13 -8.29
N PRO A 33 -11.98 1.93 -7.75
CA PRO A 33 -11.83 1.74 -6.31
C PRO A 33 -10.59 2.48 -5.77
N LEU A 34 -10.76 3.13 -4.63
CA LEU A 34 -9.73 3.86 -3.91
C LEU A 34 -9.25 3.03 -2.72
N TYR A 35 -7.93 2.91 -2.58
CA TYR A 35 -7.29 2.22 -1.46
C TYR A 35 -6.36 3.16 -0.72
N GLU A 36 -6.47 3.20 0.60
CA GLU A 36 -5.54 3.94 1.45
C GLU A 36 -4.43 2.99 1.94
N ASN A 37 -3.18 3.39 1.69
CA ASN A 37 -2.01 2.66 2.15
C ASN A 37 -1.06 3.62 2.90
N PRO A 38 -0.93 3.50 4.23
CA PRO A 38 -0.04 4.35 5.04
C PRO A 38 1.44 4.25 4.68
N ALA A 39 1.87 3.18 3.99
CA ALA A 39 3.24 3.01 3.54
C ALA A 39 3.56 3.76 2.23
N MET A 40 2.55 4.36 1.57
CA MET A 40 2.78 5.25 0.43
C MET A 40 3.39 6.57 0.89
N ALA A 41 4.28 7.15 0.08
CA ALA A 41 4.87 8.45 0.38
C ALA A 41 3.78 9.54 0.45
N ASP A 42 3.92 10.48 1.38
CA ASP A 42 3.02 11.63 1.42
C ASP A 42 3.29 12.59 0.25
N THR A 43 2.35 13.50 0.01
CA THR A 43 2.43 14.46 -1.09
C THR A 43 3.56 15.47 -0.85
N ALA A 44 4.61 15.40 -1.67
CA ALA A 44 5.76 16.30 -1.67
C ALA A 44 6.39 16.38 -3.07
N THR A 45 7.32 17.32 -3.27
CA THR A 45 8.09 17.43 -4.53
C THR A 45 8.86 16.15 -4.81
N ASN A 46 8.77 15.65 -6.05
CA ASN A 46 9.35 14.38 -6.51
C ASN A 46 8.85 13.12 -5.78
N ALA A 47 7.85 13.23 -4.90
CA ALA A 47 7.31 12.08 -4.18
C ALA A 47 6.24 11.35 -5.01
N LYS A 48 6.31 10.01 -5.00
CA LYS A 48 5.34 9.12 -5.63
C LYS A 48 4.17 8.87 -4.69
N SER A 49 3.25 9.83 -4.61
CA SER A 49 2.18 9.83 -3.61
C SER A 49 0.87 9.17 -4.06
N VAL A 50 0.72 8.89 -5.36
CA VAL A 50 -0.45 8.21 -5.92
C VAL A 50 0.00 7.18 -6.96
N ILE A 51 -0.59 6.00 -6.92
CA ILE A 51 -0.43 4.94 -7.92
C ILE A 51 -1.79 4.62 -8.50
N PHE A 52 -1.87 4.44 -9.82
CA PHE A 52 -3.08 4.03 -10.51
C PHE A 52 -2.76 3.04 -11.62
N GLY A 53 -3.56 1.99 -11.73
CA GLY A 53 -3.40 0.98 -12.78
C GLY A 53 -3.93 -0.38 -12.37
N HIS A 54 -3.57 -1.39 -13.14
CA HIS A 54 -3.98 -2.77 -12.90
C HIS A 54 -3.03 -3.44 -11.88
N LEU A 55 -3.32 -3.24 -10.58
CA LEU A 55 -2.52 -3.81 -9.48
C LEU A 55 -2.37 -5.33 -9.50
N PRO A 56 -3.32 -6.15 -10.00
CA PRO A 56 -3.09 -7.60 -10.13
C PRO A 56 -1.95 -7.98 -11.08
N SER A 57 -1.38 -7.02 -11.82
CA SER A 57 -0.15 -7.24 -12.60
C SER A 57 1.12 -7.22 -11.76
N TYR A 58 1.06 -6.80 -10.49
CA TYR A 58 2.18 -6.93 -9.56
C TYR A 58 2.21 -8.34 -8.97
N TYR A 59 3.31 -9.05 -9.16
CA TYR A 59 3.47 -10.40 -8.64
C TYR A 59 4.18 -10.36 -7.29
N VAL A 60 3.59 -11.04 -6.30
CA VAL A 60 4.22 -11.31 -5.01
C VAL A 60 4.50 -12.81 -4.94
N ARG A 61 5.73 -13.17 -4.60
CA ARG A 61 6.14 -14.55 -4.38
C ARG A 61 6.52 -14.76 -2.92
N SER A 62 5.94 -15.77 -2.28
CA SER A 62 6.39 -16.27 -0.99
C SER A 62 7.21 -17.56 -1.18
N VAL A 63 8.34 -17.68 -0.47
CA VAL A 63 9.26 -18.82 -0.65
C VAL A 63 9.38 -19.65 0.62
N GLY A 64 8.79 -20.86 0.59
CA GLY A 64 8.93 -21.84 1.67
C GLY A 64 8.15 -21.51 2.94
N GLY A 65 7.14 -20.64 2.85
CA GLY A 65 6.20 -20.34 3.92
C GLY A 65 6.78 -19.54 5.09
N ILE A 66 5.95 -19.36 6.13
CA ILE A 66 6.37 -18.80 7.42
C ILE A 66 7.04 -19.93 8.20
N LYS A 67 8.29 -19.72 8.62
CA LYS A 67 9.01 -20.62 9.51
C LYS A 67 9.01 -20.04 10.90
N VAL A 68 8.64 -20.86 11.88
CA VAL A 68 8.67 -20.50 13.30
C VAL A 68 9.54 -21.54 13.99
N ASP A 69 10.69 -21.10 14.49
CA ASP A 69 11.62 -21.93 15.23
C ASP A 69 11.70 -21.44 16.68
N THR A 70 11.84 -22.35 17.63
CA THR A 70 11.99 -22.03 19.05
C THR A 70 13.30 -22.61 19.57
N SER A 71 14.00 -21.87 20.43
CA SER A 71 15.23 -22.33 21.09
C SER A 71 15.21 -21.99 22.57
N SER A 72 15.32 -23.02 23.41
CA SER A 72 15.55 -22.93 24.86
C SER A 72 17.02 -22.67 25.20
N ASP A 73 17.93 -23.00 24.29
CA ASP A 73 19.35 -23.09 24.59
C ASP A 73 20.07 -21.76 24.33
N PHE A 74 19.62 -20.99 23.33
CA PHE A 74 20.25 -19.73 22.92
C PHE A 74 20.34 -18.70 24.04
N ALA A 75 19.33 -18.64 24.91
CA ALA A 75 19.24 -17.69 26.02
C ALA A 75 19.03 -18.40 27.38
N PHE A 76 19.63 -19.59 27.52
CA PHE A 76 19.47 -20.44 28.70
C PHE A 76 19.99 -19.78 29.99
N SER A 77 21.13 -19.08 29.93
CA SER A 77 21.72 -18.40 31.10
C SER A 77 20.85 -17.27 31.67
N THR A 78 19.87 -16.82 30.91
CA THR A 78 18.94 -15.76 31.27
C THR A 78 17.52 -16.26 31.53
N ASP A 79 17.27 -17.57 31.44
CA ASP A 79 15.95 -18.19 31.60
C ASP A 79 14.91 -17.69 30.57
N LEU A 80 15.31 -17.56 29.29
CA LEU A 80 14.41 -17.18 28.20
C LEU A 80 14.27 -18.27 27.14
N LEU A 81 13.02 -18.45 26.67
CA LEU A 81 12.72 -19.13 25.41
C LEU A 81 12.77 -18.12 24.27
N THR A 82 13.63 -18.36 23.28
CA THR A 82 13.73 -17.50 22.10
C THR A 82 12.89 -18.06 20.96
N ILE A 83 12.10 -17.20 20.31
CA ILE A 83 11.29 -17.55 19.14
C ILE A 83 11.81 -16.76 17.93
N ARG A 84 12.08 -17.46 16.84
CA ARG A 84 12.45 -16.86 15.56
C ARG A 84 11.37 -17.13 14.52
N CYS A 85 10.81 -16.05 13.98
CA CYS A 85 9.91 -16.09 12.84
C CYS A 85 10.64 -15.62 11.59
N LEU A 86 10.66 -16.44 10.54
CA LEU A 86 11.28 -16.11 9.27
C LEU A 86 10.25 -16.27 8.15
N TYR A 87 10.06 -15.20 7.38
CA TYR A 87 9.23 -15.22 6.19
C TYR A 87 10.02 -14.61 5.03
N ARG A 88 10.00 -15.28 3.88
CA ARG A 88 10.70 -14.83 2.67
C ARG A 88 9.70 -14.45 1.61
N LEU A 89 9.79 -13.19 1.20
CA LEU A 89 8.96 -12.55 0.22
C LEU A 89 9.83 -11.95 -0.87
N ASP A 90 9.31 -11.96 -2.09
CA ASP A 90 9.83 -11.21 -3.22
C ASP A 90 8.64 -10.63 -4.00
N GLY A 91 8.87 -9.59 -4.78
CA GLY A 91 7.81 -8.99 -5.58
C GLY A 91 8.33 -8.17 -6.74
N GLN A 92 7.68 -8.29 -7.89
CA GLN A 92 8.06 -7.55 -9.10
C GLN A 92 6.84 -7.18 -9.94
N LEU A 93 6.94 -6.03 -10.62
CA LEU A 93 6.04 -5.61 -11.69
C LEU A 93 6.66 -5.99 -13.05
N PRO A 94 6.31 -7.14 -13.67
CA PRO A 94 6.87 -7.54 -14.96
C PRO A 94 6.39 -6.66 -16.11
N GLN A 95 5.19 -6.09 -16.02
CA GLN A 95 4.62 -5.20 -17.04
C GLN A 95 4.48 -3.80 -16.46
N THR A 96 5.51 -2.97 -16.67
CA THR A 96 5.58 -1.62 -16.11
C THR A 96 4.56 -0.65 -16.71
N SER A 97 4.05 -0.93 -17.92
CA SER A 97 3.02 -0.14 -18.59
C SER A 97 1.64 -0.22 -17.92
N HIS A 98 1.40 -1.23 -17.07
CA HIS A 98 0.09 -1.45 -16.45
C HIS A 98 -0.15 -0.55 -15.23
N VAL A 99 0.89 0.08 -14.70
CA VAL A 99 0.84 0.86 -13.47
C VAL A 99 1.54 2.20 -13.67
N ASN A 100 0.77 3.26 -13.51
CA ASN A 100 1.27 4.62 -13.52
C ASN A 100 1.35 5.16 -12.09
N HIS A 101 2.20 6.17 -11.91
CA HIS A 101 2.32 6.88 -10.65
C HIS A 101 2.34 8.38 -10.89
N PHE A 102 1.78 9.12 -9.95
CA PHE A 102 1.88 10.55 -9.91
C PHE A 102 3.16 10.95 -9.18
N ILE A 103 3.91 11.89 -9.75
CA ILE A 103 5.07 12.52 -9.12
C ILE A 103 4.67 13.96 -8.77
N GLY A 104 4.79 14.32 -7.50
CA GLY A 104 4.50 15.70 -7.07
C GLY A 104 5.44 16.70 -7.73
N GLY A 105 4.87 17.74 -8.35
CA GLY A 105 5.64 18.88 -8.87
C GLY A 105 6.02 19.87 -7.77
N ALA A 106 7.00 20.73 -8.04
CA ALA A 106 7.15 21.96 -7.27
C ALA A 106 5.89 22.82 -7.50
N SER A 107 5.37 23.40 -6.41
CA SER A 107 4.25 24.34 -6.45
C SER A 107 4.61 25.59 -7.23
#